data_AF-A0A9E4BEV1-F1
#
_entry.id   AF-A0A9E4BEV1-F1
#
_cell.length_a   1.000
_cell.length_b   1.000
_cell.length_c   1.000
_cell.angle_alpha   90.00
_cell.angle_beta   90.00
_cell.angle_gamma   90.00
#
_symmetry.space_group_name_H-M   'P 1'
#
loop_
_entity.id
_entity.type
_entity.pdbx_description
1 polymer ?
#
loop_
_entity_poly.entity_id
_entity_poly.type
_entity_poly.pdbx_seq_one_letter_code
_entity_poly.pdbx_strand_id
1 'polypeptide(L)'
;MADTRVEREVVDGVARDESGEWQPAKRPAPAPIFAWPPRPVEALKWMFGFPGYLWPWNAIYMLIAIGTWLYLQPALERCAEFRVDWIAEMYVRNIAMLIVIAGAWHVYFYRFKAQGTRYKYTSKWLATSATIFFGVV
;
A
#
# COMPACT_ATOMS: atom_id res chain seq x y z
N MET A 1 3.60 5.94 -35.36
CA MET A 1 3.43 4.68 -34.62
C MET A 1 2.15 4.85 -33.81
N ALA A 2 1.09 4.14 -34.19
CA ALA A 2 -0.30 4.46 -33.89
C ALA A 2 -0.62 4.39 -32.38
N ASP A 3 -1.22 5.47 -31.85
CA ASP A 3 -1.89 5.49 -30.55
C ASP A 3 -3.27 4.85 -30.74
N THR A 4 -3.35 3.53 -30.54
CA THR A 4 -4.64 2.82 -30.52
C THR A 4 -5.34 3.20 -29.22
N ARG A 5 -6.07 4.32 -29.30
CA ARG A 5 -6.93 4.85 -28.25
C ARG A 5 -8.09 3.88 -28.07
N VAL A 6 -7.85 2.82 -27.29
CA VAL A 6 -8.87 1.84 -26.86
C VAL A 6 -10.06 2.64 -26.35
N GLU A 7 -11.22 2.43 -26.96
CA GLU A 7 -12.47 3.08 -26.60
C GLU A 7 -12.85 2.63 -25.19
N ARG A 8 -12.51 3.43 -24.19
CA ARG A 8 -12.67 3.05 -22.79
C ARG A 8 -14.12 3.20 -22.38
N GLU A 9 -14.82 2.09 -22.17
CA GLU A 9 -16.15 2.09 -21.57
C GLU A 9 -16.06 2.59 -20.12
N VAL A 10 -16.94 3.52 -19.74
CA VAL A 10 -16.96 4.10 -18.39
C VAL A 10 -17.95 3.31 -17.55
N VAL A 11 -17.43 2.34 -16.79
CA VAL A 11 -18.22 1.55 -15.82
C VAL A 11 -17.82 1.99 -14.41
N ASP A 12 -18.80 2.31 -13.55
CA ASP A 12 -18.62 2.83 -12.18
C ASP A 12 -17.84 4.16 -12.08
N GLY A 13 -17.89 4.99 -13.13
CA GLY A 13 -17.22 6.29 -13.16
C GLY A 13 -15.70 6.21 -13.42
N VAL A 14 -15.20 5.06 -13.89
CA VAL A 14 -13.79 4.88 -14.27
C VAL A 14 -13.71 4.30 -15.68
N ALA A 15 -12.75 4.79 -16.46
CA ALA A 15 -12.47 4.30 -17.79
C ALA A 15 -11.84 2.89 -17.70
N ARG A 16 -12.49 1.89 -18.31
CA ARG A 16 -12.07 0.49 -18.32
C ARG A 16 -11.67 0.05 -19.74
N ASP A 17 -10.96 -1.06 -19.84
CA ASP A 17 -10.71 -1.69 -21.14
C ASP A 17 -11.95 -2.45 -21.66
N GLU A 18 -11.87 -2.97 -22.90
CA GLU A 18 -12.95 -3.75 -23.53
C GLU A 18 -13.32 -5.02 -22.76
N SER A 19 -12.43 -5.51 -21.89
CA SER A 19 -12.68 -6.67 -21.01
C SER A 19 -13.39 -6.29 -19.71
N GLY A 20 -13.66 -5.00 -19.48
CA GLY A 20 -14.25 -4.49 -18.24
C GLY A 20 -13.26 -4.44 -17.07
N GLU A 21 -11.96 -4.51 -17.35
CA GLU A 21 -10.90 -4.47 -16.34
C GLU A 21 -10.31 -3.06 -16.21
N TRP A 22 -9.94 -2.69 -14.98
CA TRP A 22 -9.35 -1.41 -14.66
C TRP A 22 -7.85 -1.45 -14.96
N GLN A 23 -7.37 -0.41 -15.64
CA GLN A 23 -5.95 -0.18 -15.85
C GLN A 23 -5.58 1.26 -15.50
N PRO A 24 -4.39 1.51 -14.93
CA PRO A 24 -3.95 2.86 -14.64
C PRO A 24 -3.77 3.66 -15.93
N ALA A 25 -4.26 4.89 -15.95
CA ALA A 25 -4.20 5.75 -17.14
C ALA A 25 -2.76 6.08 -17.58
N LYS A 26 -1.81 6.08 -16.64
CA LYS A 26 -0.39 6.35 -16.88
C LYS A 26 0.45 5.28 -16.19
N ARG A 27 1.50 4.81 -16.86
CA ARG A 27 2.49 3.93 -16.25
C ARG A 27 3.21 4.66 -15.10
N PRO A 28 3.54 3.98 -14.00
CA PRO A 28 4.36 4.55 -12.94
C PRO A 28 5.69 5.03 -13.53
N ALA A 29 6.01 6.31 -13.33
CA ALA A 29 7.32 6.84 -13.68
C ALA A 29 8.33 6.47 -12.58
N PRO A 30 9.60 6.19 -12.94
CA PRO A 30 10.63 5.96 -11.94
C PRO A 30 10.82 7.21 -11.06
N ALA A 31 11.16 7.00 -9.80
CA ALA A 31 11.41 8.10 -8.88
C ALA A 31 12.60 8.95 -9.37
N PRO A 32 12.57 10.29 -9.20
CA PRO A 32 13.63 11.18 -9.67
C PRO A 32 15.04 10.86 -9.13
N ILE A 33 15.13 10.15 -7.99
CA ILE A 33 16.39 9.68 -7.42
C ILE A 33 17.09 8.62 -8.29
N PHE A 34 16.33 7.89 -9.10
CA PHE A 34 16.86 6.88 -10.04
C PHE A 34 17.02 7.44 -11.46
N ALA A 35 16.84 8.74 -11.66
CA ALA A 35 17.03 9.36 -12.96
C ALA A 35 18.53 9.42 -13.31
N TRP A 36 18.85 9.00 -14.53
CA TRP A 36 20.16 9.23 -15.13
C TRP A 36 20.00 10.20 -16.31
N PRO A 37 20.75 11.31 -16.38
CA PRO A 37 21.78 11.78 -15.43
C PRO A 37 21.21 12.21 -14.07
N PRO A 38 22.00 12.16 -12.97
CA PRO A 38 21.53 12.46 -11.62
C PRO A 38 21.08 13.92 -11.48
N ARG A 39 19.88 14.13 -10.92
CA ARG A 39 19.27 15.46 -10.73
C ARG A 39 19.02 15.76 -9.24
N PRO A 40 20.03 16.21 -8.48
CA PRO A 40 19.92 16.33 -7.01
C PRO A 40 18.84 17.31 -6.56
N VAL A 41 18.63 18.41 -7.28
CA VAL A 41 17.59 19.41 -6.96
C VAL A 41 16.19 18.83 -7.14
N GLU A 42 15.96 18.07 -8.20
CA GLU A 42 14.67 17.39 -8.43
C GLU A 42 14.44 16.27 -7.41
N ALA A 43 15.49 15.53 -7.05
CA ALA A 43 15.42 14.51 -6.00
C ALA A 43 15.06 15.12 -4.64
N LEU A 44 15.67 16.25 -4.25
CA LEU A 44 15.36 16.91 -2.98
C LEU A 44 13.93 17.49 -2.95
N LYS A 45 13.51 18.11 -4.05
CA LYS A 45 12.13 18.58 -4.23
C LYS A 45 11.14 17.41 -4.19
N TRP A 46 11.50 16.27 -4.74
CA TRP A 46 10.67 15.07 -4.65
C TRP A 46 10.64 14.51 -3.23
N MET A 47 11.75 14.53 -2.49
CA MET A 47 11.80 14.03 -1.11
C MET A 47 10.91 14.85 -0.16
N PHE A 48 11.05 16.18 -0.19
CA PHE A 48 10.40 17.08 0.78
C PHE A 48 9.19 17.84 0.23
N GLY A 49 8.94 17.79 -1.08
CA GLY A 49 7.81 18.46 -1.70
C GLY A 49 6.47 17.85 -1.31
N PHE A 50 5.37 18.53 -1.67
CA PHE A 50 4.00 18.11 -1.41
C PHE A 50 3.24 18.00 -2.75
N PRO A 51 2.68 16.84 -3.16
CA PRO A 51 2.82 15.49 -2.61
C PRO A 51 4.10 14.79 -3.10
N GLY A 52 5.16 14.84 -2.30
CA GLY A 52 6.44 14.18 -2.56
C GLY A 52 6.54 12.80 -1.89
N TYR A 53 7.76 12.33 -1.64
CA TYR A 53 8.02 11.06 -0.96
C TYR A 53 7.60 11.10 0.50
N LEU A 54 7.96 12.14 1.26
CA LEU A 54 7.72 12.16 2.69
C LEU A 54 6.24 12.28 3.06
N TRP A 55 5.45 12.95 2.22
CA TRP A 55 4.08 13.35 2.55
C TRP A 55 3.02 12.59 1.72
N PRO A 56 1.83 12.29 2.28
CA PRO A 56 1.48 12.28 3.70
C PRO A 56 1.80 10.94 4.39
N TRP A 57 1.83 9.84 3.64
CA TRP A 57 1.84 8.48 4.20
C TRP A 57 3.15 8.12 4.90
N ASN A 58 4.30 8.48 4.32
CA ASN A 58 5.60 8.19 4.94
C ASN A 58 5.81 8.97 6.24
N ALA A 59 5.29 10.19 6.35
CA ALA A 59 5.29 10.95 7.58
C ALA A 59 4.47 10.24 8.67
N ILE A 60 3.31 9.67 8.33
CA ILE A 60 2.51 8.87 9.29
C ILE A 60 3.31 7.65 9.77
N TYR A 61 3.94 6.90 8.86
CA TYR A 61 4.76 5.75 9.25
C TYR A 61 5.97 6.13 10.11
N MET A 62 6.60 7.26 9.82
CA MET A 62 7.70 7.79 10.63
C MET A 62 7.23 8.19 12.03
N LEU A 63 6.05 8.81 12.17
CA LEU A 63 5.47 9.11 13.48
C LEU A 63 5.16 7.84 14.28
N ILE A 64 4.62 6.81 13.62
CA ILE A 64 4.40 5.50 14.24
C ILE A 64 5.74 4.92 14.70
N ALA A 65 6.77 4.94 13.86
CA ALA A 65 8.09 4.41 14.20
C ALA A 65 8.71 5.13 15.40
N ILE A 66 8.65 6.47 15.43
CA ILE A 66 9.13 7.28 16.56
C ILE A 66 8.34 6.97 17.82
N GLY A 67 7.01 6.89 17.74
CA GLY A 67 6.16 6.53 18.87
C GLY A 67 6.47 5.13 19.41
N THR A 68 6.65 4.16 18.52
CA THR A 68 7.04 2.80 18.91
C THR A 68 8.41 2.77 19.57
N TRP A 69 9.37 3.53 19.05
CA TRP A 69 10.71 3.60 19.61
C TRP A 69 10.73 4.22 21.01
N LEU A 70 10.00 5.31 21.22
CA LEU A 70 10.03 6.05 22.48
C LEU A 70 9.24 5.37 23.61
N TYR A 71 8.13 4.70 23.29
CA TYR A 71 7.20 4.21 24.33
C TYR A 71 7.10 2.68 24.41
N LEU A 72 7.38 1.97 23.32
CA LEU A 72 7.09 0.54 23.17
C LEU A 72 8.37 -0.31 22.95
N GLN A 73 9.55 0.31 22.95
CA GLN A 73 10.83 -0.36 22.85
C GLN A 73 11.29 -0.73 24.27
N PRO A 74 11.59 -2.02 24.56
CA PRO A 74 12.18 -2.39 25.84
C PRO A 74 13.57 -1.78 25.97
N ALA A 75 14.03 -1.57 27.22
CA ALA A 75 15.36 -1.05 27.48
C ALA A 75 16.43 -1.92 26.81
N LEU A 76 17.35 -1.29 26.07
CA LEU A 76 18.39 -1.97 25.31
C LEU A 76 19.29 -2.84 26.19
N GLU A 77 19.42 -2.49 27.47
CA GLU A 77 20.13 -3.28 28.49
C GLU A 77 19.54 -4.69 28.64
N ARG A 78 18.20 -4.84 28.58
CA ARG A 78 17.54 -6.15 28.65
C ARG A 78 17.80 -7.01 27.41
N CYS A 79 18.10 -6.38 26.27
CA CYS A 79 18.37 -7.06 25.01
C CYS A 79 19.81 -7.59 24.90
N ALA A 80 20.68 -7.31 25.88
CA ALA A 80 22.04 -7.85 25.91
C ALA A 80 22.06 -9.35 26.24
N GLU A 81 21.09 -9.82 27.02
CA GLU A 81 20.94 -11.23 27.41
C GLU A 81 19.82 -11.90 26.64
N PHE A 82 20.04 -13.14 26.20
CA PHE A 82 19.01 -13.91 25.50
C PHE A 82 17.95 -14.42 26.49
N ARG A 83 16.84 -13.68 26.62
CA ARG A 83 15.74 -14.00 27.53
C ARG A 83 14.39 -13.95 26.83
N VAL A 84 13.56 -14.96 27.10
CA VAL A 84 12.22 -15.11 26.49
C VAL A 84 11.31 -13.93 26.79
N ASP A 85 11.46 -13.31 27.95
CA ASP A 85 10.62 -12.22 28.46
C ASP A 85 10.55 -11.02 27.49
N TRP A 86 11.68 -10.38 27.19
CA TRP A 86 11.70 -9.23 26.25
C TRP A 86 11.45 -9.65 24.80
N ILE A 87 11.81 -10.88 24.42
CA ILE A 87 11.53 -11.42 23.08
C ILE A 87 10.01 -11.55 22.87
N ALA A 88 9.31 -12.15 23.84
CA ALA A 88 7.86 -12.31 23.80
C ALA A 88 7.15 -10.95 23.84
N GLU A 89 7.63 -10.02 24.65
CA GLU A 89 7.13 -8.64 24.71
C GLU A 89 7.20 -7.95 23.33
N MET A 90 8.36 -8.00 22.66
CA MET A 90 8.53 -7.45 21.31
C MET A 90 7.67 -8.18 20.27
N TYR A 91 7.55 -9.51 20.38
CA TYR A 91 6.78 -10.32 19.45
C TYR A 91 5.28 -10.00 19.52
N VAL A 92 4.71 -9.98 20.73
CA VAL A 92 3.29 -9.64 20.96
C VAL A 92 3.00 -8.22 20.49
N ARG A 93 3.89 -7.26 20.80
CA ARG A 93 3.78 -5.89 20.31
C ARG A 93 3.72 -5.83 18.78
N ASN A 94 4.63 -6.52 18.09
CA ASN A 94 4.67 -6.53 16.62
C ASN A 94 3.40 -7.13 16.01
N ILE A 95 2.90 -8.23 16.59
CA ILE A 95 1.61 -8.81 16.18
C ILE A 95 0.48 -7.81 16.41
N ALA A 96 0.42 -7.16 17.58
CA ALA A 96 -0.62 -6.18 17.88
C ALA A 96 -0.62 -5.03 16.87
N MET A 97 0.56 -4.48 16.54
CA MET A 97 0.69 -3.43 15.51
C MET A 97 0.25 -3.92 14.13
N LEU A 98 0.62 -5.14 13.74
CA LEU A 98 0.20 -5.73 12.47
C LEU A 98 -1.33 -5.85 12.41
N ILE A 99 -1.96 -6.38 13.46
CA ILE A 99 -3.41 -6.53 13.54
C ILE A 99 -4.11 -5.17 13.47
N VAL A 100 -3.62 -4.17 14.20
CA VAL A 100 -4.23 -2.83 14.21
C VAL A 100 -4.14 -2.19 12.83
N ILE A 101 -2.94 -2.15 12.23
CA ILE A 101 -2.73 -1.46 10.94
C ILE A 101 -3.42 -2.22 9.81
N ALA A 102 -3.12 -3.51 9.65
CA ALA A 102 -3.72 -4.31 8.57
C ALA A 102 -5.23 -4.47 8.75
N GLY A 103 -5.68 -4.66 9.99
CA GLY A 103 -7.11 -4.74 10.33
C GLY A 103 -7.84 -3.44 10.04
N ALA A 104 -7.29 -2.28 10.39
CA ALA A 104 -7.88 -0.98 10.06
C ALA A 104 -8.04 -0.81 8.53
N TRP A 105 -7.00 -1.14 7.75
CA TRP A 105 -7.09 -1.11 6.29
C TRP A 105 -8.12 -2.10 5.75
N HIS A 106 -8.19 -3.30 6.31
CA HIS A 106 -9.13 -4.32 5.90
C HIS A 106 -10.58 -3.88 6.14
N VAL A 107 -10.89 -3.37 7.34
CA VAL A 107 -12.21 -2.83 7.65
C VAL A 107 -12.54 -1.64 6.74
N TYR A 108 -11.59 -0.74 6.53
CA TYR A 108 -11.78 0.44 5.68
C TYR A 108 -12.10 0.07 4.21
N PHE A 109 -11.34 -0.85 3.61
CA PHE A 109 -11.54 -1.22 2.21
C PHE A 109 -12.65 -2.25 1.99
N TYR A 110 -12.84 -3.21 2.88
CA TYR A 110 -13.76 -4.33 2.65
C TYR A 110 -15.10 -4.15 3.36
N ARG A 111 -15.12 -3.60 4.58
CA ARG A 111 -16.39 -3.36 5.29
C ARG A 111 -17.04 -2.06 4.86
N PHE A 112 -16.29 -0.95 4.88
CA PHE A 112 -16.84 0.34 4.47
C PHE A 112 -16.87 0.54 2.95
N LYS A 113 -16.17 -0.31 2.19
CA LYS A 113 -16.07 -0.20 0.72
C LYS A 113 -15.73 1.23 0.28
N ALA A 114 -14.87 1.91 1.04
CA ALA A 114 -14.60 3.34 0.87
C ALA A 114 -14.11 3.72 -0.54
N GLN A 115 -13.50 2.77 -1.26
CA GLN A 115 -13.04 2.95 -2.64
C GLN A 115 -13.90 2.22 -3.69
N GLY A 116 -14.93 1.48 -3.28
CA GLY A 116 -15.78 0.69 -4.16
C GLY A 116 -14.97 -0.23 -5.10
N THR A 117 -15.32 -0.22 -6.38
CA THR A 117 -14.65 -0.96 -7.48
C THR A 117 -13.65 -0.09 -8.25
N ARG A 118 -13.38 1.13 -7.77
CA ARG A 118 -12.69 2.19 -8.53
C ARG A 118 -11.24 1.86 -8.90
N TYR A 119 -10.55 1.12 -8.04
CA TYR A 119 -9.17 0.66 -8.24
C TYR A 119 -9.05 -0.87 -8.28
N LYS A 120 -10.18 -1.56 -8.41
CA LYS A 120 -10.17 -3.01 -8.61
C LYS A 120 -10.00 -3.31 -10.09
N TYR A 121 -9.07 -4.21 -10.40
CA TYR A 121 -8.90 -4.76 -11.74
C TYR A 121 -10.26 -5.18 -12.28
N THR A 122 -10.93 -6.13 -11.64
CA THR A 122 -12.27 -6.51 -12.07
C THR A 122 -13.35 -5.68 -11.38
N SER A 123 -14.42 -5.36 -12.10
CA SER A 123 -15.63 -4.73 -11.54
C SER A 123 -16.40 -5.66 -10.60
N LYS A 124 -16.14 -6.97 -10.68
CA LYS A 124 -16.81 -7.99 -9.87
C LYS A 124 -16.29 -7.96 -8.43
N TRP A 125 -17.19 -7.92 -7.45
CA TRP A 125 -16.80 -8.13 -6.06
C TRP A 125 -16.48 -9.61 -5.82
N LEU A 126 -15.78 -9.93 -4.71
CA LEU A 126 -15.52 -11.34 -4.37
C LEU A 126 -16.85 -12.09 -4.36
N ALA A 127 -16.91 -13.16 -5.16
CA ALA A 127 -18.11 -13.95 -5.29
C ALA A 127 -18.40 -14.66 -3.95
N THR A 128 -19.57 -14.37 -3.35
CA THR A 128 -20.06 -15.09 -2.17
C THR A 128 -20.36 -16.57 -2.50
N SER A 129 -20.54 -16.88 -3.79
CA SER A 129 -20.76 -18.23 -4.31
C SER A 129 -20.05 -18.39 -5.67
N ALA A 130 -18.73 -18.47 -5.69
CA ALA A 130 -18.04 -18.97 -6.88
C ALA A 130 -18.01 -20.50 -6.80
N THR A 131 -18.70 -21.16 -7.73
CA THR A 131 -18.39 -22.55 -8.07
C THR A 131 -16.94 -22.56 -8.56
N ILE A 132 -16.04 -23.11 -7.75
CA ILE A 132 -14.63 -23.27 -8.13
C ILE A 132 -14.61 -24.16 -9.37
N PHE A 133 -14.37 -23.58 -10.54
CA PHE A 133 -14.21 -24.35 -11.77
C PHE A 133 -12.76 -24.86 -11.80
N PHE A 134 -12.51 -25.99 -11.12
CA PHE A 134 -11.33 -26.81 -11.42
C PHE A 134 -11.53 -27.40 -12.81
N GLY A 135 -11.11 -26.64 -13.82
CA GLY A 135 -10.97 -27.12 -15.18
C GLY A 135 -9.83 -28.12 -15.26
N VAL A 136 -10.18 -29.31 -15.71
CA VAL A 136 -9.34 -30.48 -15.97
C VAL A 136 -8.17 -30.13 -16.91
N VAL A 137 -7.05 -30.85 -16.70
CA VAL A 137 -5.82 -30.92 -17.51
C VAL A 137 -6.09 -30.98 -19.01
#